data_AF-A0A7Y5UA77-F1
#
_entry.id   AF-A0A7Y5UA77-F1
#
_cell.length_a   1.000
_cell.length_b   1.000
_cell.length_c   1.000
_cell.angle_alpha   90.00
_cell.angle_beta   90.00
_cell.angle_gamma   90.00
#
_symmetry.space_group_name_H-M   'P 1'
#
loop_
_entity.id
_entity.type
_entity.pdbx_description
1 polymer ?
#
loop_
_entity_poly.entity_id
_entity_poly.type
_entity_poly.pdbx_seq_one_letter_code
_entity_poly.pdbx_strand_id
1 'polypeptide(L)'
;MGETSIEWTGTPMPDGTTHGGFTFSPWEGCTAVSPGCDNCYAETANARWHPNEKGRASHWGKRAPRLMRSEAYWRNPFKWNRLAEKLGVRLKVFCSSVSDVFEDRRDLDGPRARLFVDVISKTPHLDWLLLTKRPQNMLTLVPAWWRDPKFQGGWPSNVWAGTTCEDQRRADERIPYLLEVPARVRFLSCEPLLGPVDLKGWGTHAPSDDHANAPESWKDYVWPEWVPAEQRKQIEEFWSESWGRGPRSWLRDHIAQDVPATGARITCAVDKLGWATVNKTAHSGVTGRYLHSWNNIGRIVKDDGTVIPASGGIGSGWLSRWLTPAGDYQHKLHWVIAGGESGHGARPMQDGWVRGLRDQCARTGVSFFFKQKLEGRKVVSLPILDGRQHAAFPEVRS
;
A
#
# COMPACT_ATOMS: atom_id res chain seq x y z
N MET A 1 4.22 9.61 28.00
CA MET A 1 5.42 9.00 27.37
C MET A 1 4.95 8.12 26.22
N GLY A 2 5.30 8.48 24.98
CA GLY A 2 4.97 7.72 23.76
C GLY A 2 3.98 8.38 22.79
N GLU A 3 3.48 9.58 23.12
CA GLU A 3 2.92 10.48 22.12
C GLU A 3 3.99 10.78 21.07
N THR A 4 3.57 10.84 19.81
CA THR A 4 4.47 11.01 18.68
C THR A 4 4.20 12.33 17.97
N SER A 5 5.24 12.94 17.41
CA SER A 5 5.12 14.11 16.54
C SER A 5 4.74 13.75 15.10
N ILE A 6 4.46 12.47 14.82
CA ILE A 6 4.08 12.00 13.49
C ILE A 6 2.62 12.41 13.23
N GLU A 7 2.44 13.41 12.37
CA GLU A 7 1.17 14.13 12.19
C GLU A 7 0.06 13.22 11.69
N TRP A 8 0.40 12.27 10.82
CA TRP A 8 -0.55 11.30 10.26
C TRP A 8 -1.00 10.22 11.27
N THR A 9 -0.45 10.18 12.47
CA THR A 9 -1.04 9.38 13.57
C THR A 9 -2.17 10.13 14.31
N GLY A 10 -2.44 11.37 13.92
CA GLY A 10 -3.53 12.17 14.48
C GLY A 10 -4.89 11.47 14.37
N THR A 11 -5.73 11.70 15.37
CA THR A 11 -7.13 11.26 15.38
C THR A 11 -8.04 12.48 15.45
N PRO A 12 -8.78 12.79 14.38
CA PRO A 12 -9.79 13.83 14.41
C PRO A 12 -10.82 13.54 15.50
N MET A 13 -11.13 14.56 16.30
CA MET A 13 -12.04 14.48 17.43
C MET A 13 -13.40 15.11 17.08
N PRO A 14 -14.50 14.69 17.73
CA PRO A 14 -15.83 15.26 17.47
C PRO A 14 -15.94 16.77 17.71
N ASP A 15 -15.08 17.33 18.56
CA ASP A 15 -15.01 18.76 18.86
C ASP A 15 -14.23 19.59 17.82
N GLY A 16 -13.80 18.96 16.72
CA GLY A 16 -13.03 19.59 15.66
C GLY A 16 -11.52 19.67 15.92
N THR A 17 -11.04 19.21 17.08
CA THR A 17 -9.60 19.12 17.36
C THR A 17 -8.99 17.84 16.79
N THR A 18 -7.67 17.69 16.87
CA THR A 18 -6.97 16.43 16.54
C THR A 18 -6.16 15.98 17.73
N HIS A 19 -6.44 14.79 18.24
CA HIS A 19 -5.62 14.16 19.28
C HIS A 19 -4.37 13.56 18.63
N GLY A 20 -3.19 13.83 19.20
CA GLY A 20 -1.93 13.24 18.74
C GLY A 20 -1.95 11.71 18.84
N GLY A 21 -1.25 11.03 17.93
CA GLY A 21 -1.14 9.58 18.01
C GLY A 21 0.00 9.11 18.90
N PHE A 22 0.25 7.80 18.88
CA PHE A 22 1.34 7.17 19.60
C PHE A 22 2.28 6.43 18.66
N THR A 23 3.50 6.16 19.12
CA THR A 23 4.45 5.28 18.43
C THR A 23 4.88 4.15 19.34
N PHE A 24 4.84 2.93 18.82
CA PHE A 24 5.32 1.74 19.52
C PHE A 24 6.25 0.91 18.63
N SER A 25 7.47 0.65 19.11
CA SER A 25 8.41 -0.26 18.44
C SER A 25 8.84 -1.35 19.42
N PRO A 26 8.54 -2.64 19.18
CA PRO A 26 8.85 -3.73 20.12
C PRO A 26 10.35 -3.90 20.37
N TRP A 27 11.16 -3.54 19.38
CA TRP A 27 12.61 -3.45 19.44
C TRP A 27 13.11 -2.27 18.61
N GLU A 28 14.39 -1.99 18.74
CA GLU A 28 15.15 -1.05 17.91
C GLU A 28 16.21 -1.82 17.10
N GLY A 29 16.35 -1.45 15.83
CA GLY A 29 17.22 -2.12 14.88
C GLY A 29 16.47 -2.69 13.68
N CYS A 30 17.12 -2.66 12.51
CA CYS A 30 16.58 -3.18 11.26
C CYS A 30 17.72 -3.62 10.32
N THR A 31 17.35 -4.23 9.19
CA THR A 31 18.25 -4.49 8.07
C THR A 31 17.82 -3.65 6.86
N ALA A 32 18.75 -2.92 6.24
CA ALA A 32 18.48 -2.17 5.01
C ALA A 32 18.10 -3.12 3.85
N VAL A 33 17.06 -2.76 3.07
CA VAL A 33 16.53 -3.59 1.97
C VAL A 33 16.16 -2.82 0.70
N SER A 34 16.20 -1.49 0.74
CA SER A 34 15.90 -0.63 -0.40
C SER A 34 16.66 0.69 -0.30
N PRO A 35 16.74 1.46 -1.40
CA PRO A 35 17.36 2.79 -1.39
C PRO A 35 16.78 3.72 -0.33
N GLY A 36 15.50 3.58 0.05
CA GLY A 36 14.92 4.34 1.16
C GLY A 36 15.61 4.15 2.53
N CYS A 37 16.52 3.18 2.65
CA CYS A 37 17.33 2.96 3.84
C CYS A 37 18.64 3.75 3.85
N ASP A 38 19.12 4.28 2.71
CA ASP A 38 20.45 4.88 2.57
C ASP A 38 20.69 6.07 3.55
N ASN A 39 19.62 6.83 3.84
CA ASN A 39 19.63 7.98 4.75
C ASN A 39 18.66 7.78 5.92
N CYS A 40 18.57 6.55 6.46
CA CYS A 40 17.60 6.21 7.48
C CYS A 40 17.83 6.97 8.81
N TYR A 41 16.88 7.83 9.19
CA TYR A 41 16.96 8.59 10.45
C TYR A 41 17.12 7.70 11.68
N ALA A 42 16.49 6.51 11.69
CA ALA A 42 16.54 5.58 12.80
C ALA A 42 17.93 4.93 12.94
N GLU A 43 18.59 4.63 11.81
CA GLU A 43 19.98 4.14 11.82
C GLU A 43 20.93 5.23 12.33
N THR A 44 20.77 6.46 11.84
CA THR A 44 21.57 7.61 12.30
C THR A 44 21.36 7.87 13.80
N ALA A 45 20.12 7.79 14.29
CA ALA A 45 19.83 7.91 15.71
C ALA A 45 20.49 6.79 16.52
N ASN A 46 20.45 5.55 16.03
CA ASN A 46 21.10 4.42 16.67
C ASN A 46 22.64 4.56 16.70
N ALA A 47 23.26 5.04 15.62
CA ALA A 47 24.69 5.33 15.60
C ALA A 47 25.07 6.41 16.61
N ARG A 48 24.18 7.38 16.87
CA ARG A 48 24.40 8.44 17.86
C ARG A 48 24.26 7.95 19.30
N TRP A 49 23.23 7.17 19.61
CA TRP A 49 22.88 6.81 20.99
C TRP A 49 23.38 5.42 21.40
N HIS A 50 23.61 4.53 20.44
CA HIS A 50 24.07 3.16 20.63
C HIS A 50 25.20 2.79 19.63
N PRO A 51 26.30 3.55 19.56
CA PRO A 51 27.42 3.25 18.67
C PRO A 51 28.12 1.95 19.06
N ASN A 52 28.59 1.21 18.07
CA ASN A 52 29.56 0.13 18.26
C ASN A 52 30.97 0.70 18.38
N GLU A 53 31.96 -0.17 18.57
CA GLU A 53 33.38 0.20 18.70
C GLU A 53 33.92 1.01 17.50
N LYS A 54 33.27 0.94 16.33
CA LYS A 54 33.63 1.68 15.12
C LYS A 54 32.80 2.94 14.91
N GLY A 55 32.00 3.36 15.90
CA GLY A 55 31.12 4.53 15.81
C GLY A 55 29.91 4.35 14.89
N ARG A 56 29.56 3.11 14.52
CA ARG A 56 28.38 2.79 13.67
C ARG A 56 27.22 2.28 14.50
N ALA A 57 26.01 2.31 13.96
CA ALA A 57 24.82 1.77 14.62
C ALA A 57 24.99 0.30 15.05
N SER A 58 24.96 0.03 16.36
CA SER A 58 25.16 -1.34 16.90
C SER A 58 24.04 -2.30 16.55
N HIS A 59 22.83 -1.78 16.30
CA HIS A 59 21.62 -2.58 16.13
C HIS A 59 21.13 -2.63 14.68
N TRP A 60 21.88 -2.06 13.73
CA TRP A 60 21.56 -2.07 12.31
C TRP A 60 22.41 -3.06 11.50
N GLY A 61 21.75 -3.76 10.58
CA GLY A 61 22.37 -4.72 9.68
C GLY A 61 21.92 -6.16 9.92
N LYS A 62 22.28 -7.03 8.95
CA LYS A 62 21.79 -8.42 8.83
C LYS A 62 22.09 -9.30 10.05
N ARG A 63 23.25 -9.09 10.68
CA ARG A 63 23.73 -9.88 11.83
C ARG A 63 23.75 -9.08 13.14
N ALA A 64 23.35 -7.81 13.11
CA ALA A 64 23.33 -6.99 14.32
C ALA A 64 22.23 -7.49 15.27
N PRO A 65 22.47 -7.49 16.59
CA PRO A 65 21.44 -7.80 17.57
C PRO A 65 20.37 -6.69 17.56
N ARG A 66 19.11 -7.05 17.80
CA ARG A 66 18.04 -6.05 17.99
C ARG A 66 17.94 -5.68 19.46
N LEU A 67 17.78 -4.40 19.76
CA LEU A 67 17.65 -3.89 21.12
C LEU A 67 16.19 -4.01 21.57
N MET A 68 15.91 -4.96 22.46
CA MET A 68 14.57 -5.18 23.00
C MET A 68 14.16 -4.06 23.97
N ARG A 69 12.87 -3.70 23.97
CA ARG A 69 12.33 -2.71 24.90
C ARG A 69 12.04 -3.31 26.29
N SER A 70 12.10 -2.46 27.31
CA SER A 70 11.85 -2.85 28.70
C SER A 70 10.38 -3.22 28.95
N GLU A 71 10.13 -4.04 29.98
CA GLU A 71 8.76 -4.41 30.40
C GLU A 71 7.84 -3.21 30.67
N ALA A 72 8.40 -2.13 31.24
CA ALA A 72 7.64 -0.91 31.48
C ALA A 72 7.16 -0.25 30.17
N TYR A 73 7.97 -0.30 29.10
CA TYR A 73 7.59 0.23 27.79
C TYR A 73 6.44 -0.57 27.16
N TRP A 74 6.48 -1.90 27.29
CA TRP A 74 5.43 -2.82 26.81
C TRP A 74 4.06 -2.60 27.48
N ARG A 75 4.00 -1.90 28.62
CA ARG A 75 2.73 -1.55 29.29
C ARG A 75 2.05 -0.30 28.73
N ASN A 76 2.73 0.49 27.90
CA ASN A 76 2.19 1.75 27.39
C ASN A 76 0.92 1.58 26.54
N PRO A 77 0.83 0.61 25.60
CA PRO A 77 -0.37 0.44 24.79
C PRO A 77 -1.64 0.22 25.61
N PHE A 78 -1.57 -0.49 26.74
CA PHE A 78 -2.74 -0.68 27.60
C PHE A 78 -3.21 0.62 28.27
N LYS A 79 -2.31 1.56 28.54
CA LYS A 79 -2.67 2.89 29.05
C LYS A 79 -3.38 3.71 27.97
N TRP A 80 -2.85 3.68 26.74
CA TRP A 80 -3.45 4.37 25.60
C TRP A 80 -4.80 3.78 25.21
N ASN A 81 -4.95 2.45 25.31
CA ASN A 81 -6.22 1.78 25.04
C ASN A 81 -7.32 2.23 26.01
N ARG A 82 -7.02 2.35 27.32
CA ARG A 82 -7.97 2.90 28.30
C ARG A 82 -8.30 4.37 28.04
N LEU A 83 -7.35 5.16 27.55
CA LEU A 83 -7.60 6.55 27.14
C LEU A 83 -8.52 6.61 25.93
N ALA A 84 -8.24 5.81 24.90
CA ALA A 84 -9.05 5.72 23.69
C ALA A 84 -10.50 5.29 24.01
N GLU A 85 -10.66 4.28 24.87
CA GLU A 85 -11.96 3.84 25.39
C GLU A 85 -12.69 4.98 26.12
N LYS A 86 -12.02 5.70 27.03
CA LYS A 86 -12.60 6.84 27.75
C LYS A 86 -13.04 7.97 26.82
N LEU A 87 -12.28 8.22 25.75
CA LEU A 87 -12.58 9.25 24.76
C LEU A 87 -13.65 8.81 23.74
N GLY A 88 -14.04 7.53 23.73
CA GLY A 88 -14.99 7.00 22.75
C GLY A 88 -14.49 7.00 21.31
N VAL A 89 -13.17 7.08 21.10
CA VAL A 89 -12.54 7.11 19.76
C VAL A 89 -11.41 6.10 19.67
N ARG A 90 -11.12 5.59 18.47
CA ARG A 90 -9.97 4.73 18.23
C ARG A 90 -8.73 5.60 18.00
N LEU A 91 -7.79 5.58 18.95
CA LEU A 91 -6.52 6.31 18.81
C LEU A 91 -5.50 5.49 18.02
N LYS A 92 -4.67 6.16 17.21
CA LYS A 92 -3.72 5.47 16.34
C LYS A 92 -2.37 5.23 17.02
N VAL A 93 -1.78 4.06 16.74
CA VAL A 93 -0.44 3.68 17.15
C VAL A 93 0.36 3.29 15.92
N PHE A 94 1.40 4.05 15.61
CA PHE A 94 2.35 3.68 14.57
C PHE A 94 3.32 2.60 15.04
N CYS A 95 3.40 1.48 14.30
CA CYS A 95 4.31 0.38 14.56
C CYS A 95 5.00 -0.06 13.25
N SER A 96 6.32 0.05 13.08
CA SER A 96 7.34 0.52 14.02
C SER A 96 8.21 1.61 13.39
N SER A 97 8.55 2.62 14.20
CA SER A 97 9.31 3.78 13.74
C SER A 97 10.82 3.52 13.66
N VAL A 98 11.35 2.59 14.45
CA VAL A 98 12.79 2.29 14.58
C VAL A 98 13.11 0.80 14.41
N SER A 99 12.20 0.06 13.79
CA SER A 99 12.33 -1.37 13.47
C SER A 99 11.39 -1.74 12.33
N ASP A 100 11.45 -2.99 11.88
CA ASP A 100 10.47 -3.59 10.96
C ASP A 100 9.98 -4.91 11.56
N VAL A 101 8.72 -4.95 12.02
CA VAL A 101 8.15 -6.12 12.71
C VAL A 101 7.99 -7.34 11.80
N PHE A 102 8.08 -7.14 10.48
CA PHE A 102 8.04 -8.19 9.47
C PHE A 102 9.44 -8.54 8.92
N GLU A 103 10.51 -8.15 9.61
CA GLU A 103 11.84 -8.73 9.40
C GLU A 103 11.81 -10.23 9.71
N ASP A 104 12.13 -11.07 8.72
CA ASP A 104 12.15 -12.54 8.85
C ASP A 104 13.44 -13.00 9.54
N ARG A 105 13.35 -13.14 10.86
CA ARG A 105 14.43 -13.54 11.76
C ARG A 105 13.86 -14.31 12.95
N ARG A 106 14.46 -15.47 13.23
CA ARG A 106 14.06 -16.38 14.31
C ARG A 106 14.16 -15.75 15.70
N ASP A 107 15.18 -14.94 15.96
CA ASP A 107 15.35 -14.25 17.23
C ASP A 107 14.26 -13.19 17.51
N LEU A 108 13.46 -12.85 16.49
CA LEU A 108 12.33 -11.92 16.62
C LEU A 108 10.99 -12.63 16.75
N ASP A 109 10.92 -13.97 16.63
CA ASP A 109 9.66 -14.72 16.70
C ASP A 109 8.94 -14.51 18.04
N GLY A 110 9.66 -14.58 19.16
CA GLY A 110 9.09 -14.36 20.50
C GLY A 110 8.55 -12.93 20.71
N PRO A 111 9.37 -11.88 20.53
CA PRO A 111 8.91 -10.49 20.63
C PRO A 111 7.78 -10.14 19.64
N ARG A 112 7.81 -10.70 18.43
CA ARG A 112 6.73 -10.52 17.43
C ARG A 112 5.43 -11.19 17.89
N ALA A 113 5.50 -12.41 18.41
CA ALA A 113 4.33 -13.09 18.99
C ALA A 113 3.75 -12.29 20.17
N ARG A 114 4.60 -11.77 21.07
CA ARG A 114 4.16 -10.89 22.15
C ARG A 114 3.46 -9.62 21.64
N LEU A 115 3.98 -8.97 20.60
CA LEU A 115 3.32 -7.83 19.98
C LEU A 115 1.92 -8.20 19.49
N PHE A 116 1.81 -9.23 18.65
CA PHE A 116 0.53 -9.56 18.01
C PHE A 116 -0.50 -10.14 18.98
N VAL A 117 -0.09 -11.08 19.84
CA VAL A 117 -0.99 -11.85 20.71
C VAL A 117 -1.25 -11.15 22.05
N ASP A 118 -0.20 -10.63 22.69
CA ASP A 118 -0.33 -10.10 24.04
C ASP A 118 -0.62 -8.60 24.09
N VAL A 119 -0.36 -7.86 23.02
CA VAL A 119 -0.58 -6.40 22.99
C VAL A 119 -1.69 -6.03 22.02
N ILE A 120 -1.53 -6.30 20.73
CA ILE A 120 -2.48 -5.85 19.70
C ILE A 120 -3.86 -6.46 19.94
N SER A 121 -3.95 -7.79 20.14
CA SER A 121 -5.23 -8.46 20.42
C SER A 121 -5.91 -8.02 21.72
N LYS A 122 -5.17 -7.39 22.66
CA LYS A 122 -5.69 -6.91 23.95
C LYS A 122 -5.88 -5.38 24.00
N THR A 123 -5.72 -4.69 22.86
CA THR A 123 -5.90 -3.24 22.75
C THR A 123 -6.87 -2.87 21.62
N PRO A 124 -8.15 -3.28 21.73
CA PRO A 124 -9.12 -3.15 20.65
C PRO A 124 -9.49 -1.69 20.34
N HIS A 125 -9.31 -0.75 21.28
CA HIS A 125 -9.59 0.68 21.09
C HIS A 125 -8.44 1.43 20.42
N LEU A 126 -7.36 0.74 20.02
CA LEU A 126 -6.25 1.33 19.29
C LEU A 126 -6.25 0.85 17.84
N ASP A 127 -6.08 1.77 16.89
CA ASP A 127 -5.76 1.45 15.51
C ASP A 127 -4.24 1.29 15.34
N TRP A 128 -3.79 0.06 15.10
CA TRP A 128 -2.38 -0.27 14.91
C TRP A 128 -1.97 -0.13 13.45
N LEU A 129 -1.16 0.87 13.14
CA LEU A 129 -0.64 1.13 11.80
C LEU A 129 0.66 0.35 11.63
N LEU A 130 0.57 -0.86 11.08
CA LEU A 130 1.72 -1.73 10.81
C LEU A 130 2.35 -1.39 9.46
N LEU A 131 3.53 -0.77 9.47
CA LEU A 131 4.26 -0.40 8.24
C LEU A 131 5.54 -1.22 8.09
N THR A 132 5.81 -1.66 6.86
CA THR A 132 7.02 -2.44 6.54
C THR A 132 7.57 -2.14 5.15
N LYS A 133 8.81 -2.52 4.89
CA LYS A 133 9.40 -2.62 3.54
C LYS A 133 9.36 -4.05 2.98
N ARG A 134 8.73 -4.97 3.71
CA ARG A 134 8.67 -6.42 3.44
C ARG A 134 7.24 -6.97 3.49
N PRO A 135 6.27 -6.39 2.75
CA PRO A 135 4.87 -6.80 2.86
C PRO A 135 4.63 -8.27 2.50
N GLN A 136 5.50 -8.89 1.69
CA GLN A 136 5.46 -10.32 1.38
C GLN A 136 5.55 -11.22 2.62
N ASN A 137 6.09 -10.70 3.73
CA ASN A 137 6.20 -11.44 4.98
C ASN A 137 4.99 -11.25 5.91
N MET A 138 4.03 -10.36 5.60
CA MET A 138 2.93 -10.06 6.51
C MET A 138 2.11 -11.30 6.81
N LEU A 139 1.56 -11.95 5.79
CA LEU A 139 0.70 -13.12 5.96
C LEU A 139 1.48 -14.33 6.53
N THR A 140 2.79 -14.43 6.30
CA THR A 140 3.58 -15.55 6.81
C THR A 140 3.99 -15.40 8.28
N LEU A 141 4.15 -14.16 8.76
CA LEU A 141 4.67 -13.90 10.11
C LEU A 141 3.62 -13.46 11.14
N VAL A 142 2.37 -13.20 10.72
CA VAL A 142 1.25 -13.02 11.65
C VAL A 142 0.77 -14.36 12.22
N PRO A 143 0.05 -14.36 13.36
CA PRO A 143 -0.55 -15.57 13.87
C PRO A 143 -1.47 -16.23 12.83
N ALA A 144 -1.47 -17.57 12.77
CA ALA A 144 -2.20 -18.29 11.72
C ALA A 144 -3.70 -17.93 11.66
N TRP A 145 -4.32 -17.68 12.80
CA TRP A 145 -5.73 -17.30 12.89
C TRP A 145 -6.03 -15.90 12.33
N TRP A 146 -5.05 -15.00 12.20
CA TRP A 146 -5.27 -13.70 11.51
C TRP A 146 -5.51 -13.87 10.01
N ARG A 147 -5.10 -15.01 9.42
CA ARG A 147 -5.29 -15.28 7.99
C ARG A 147 -6.61 -15.96 7.66
N ASP A 148 -7.20 -16.63 8.65
CA ASP A 148 -8.39 -17.44 8.43
C ASP A 148 -9.62 -16.70 8.98
N PRO A 149 -10.52 -16.18 8.12
CA PRO A 149 -11.71 -15.47 8.56
C PRO A 149 -12.64 -16.34 9.42
N LYS A 150 -12.50 -17.67 9.39
CA LYS A 150 -13.27 -18.60 10.22
C LYS A 150 -12.79 -18.65 11.67
N PHE A 151 -11.58 -18.16 11.98
CA PHE A 151 -11.02 -18.17 13.33
C PHE A 151 -10.90 -16.75 13.88
N GLN A 152 -11.65 -16.46 14.95
CA GLN A 152 -11.63 -15.15 15.64
C GLN A 152 -11.87 -13.94 14.72
N GLY A 153 -12.60 -14.12 13.61
CA GLY A 153 -12.90 -13.06 12.64
C GLY A 153 -11.76 -12.74 11.65
N GLY A 154 -10.67 -13.52 11.64
CA GLY A 154 -9.54 -13.31 10.74
C GLY A 154 -8.67 -12.13 11.12
N TRP A 155 -8.31 -11.31 10.14
CA TRP A 155 -7.42 -10.17 10.34
C TRP A 155 -8.09 -9.14 11.26
N PRO A 156 -7.43 -8.70 12.35
CA PRO A 156 -8.10 -7.84 13.33
C PRO A 156 -8.54 -6.51 12.71
N SER A 157 -9.78 -6.10 13.01
CA SER A 157 -10.35 -4.84 12.51
C SER A 157 -9.58 -3.60 12.99
N ASN A 158 -8.82 -3.74 14.08
CA ASN A 158 -7.98 -2.71 14.66
C ASN A 158 -6.55 -2.68 14.13
N VAL A 159 -6.22 -3.46 13.09
CA VAL A 159 -4.88 -3.53 12.50
C VAL A 159 -4.91 -3.07 11.06
N TRP A 160 -4.23 -1.96 10.80
CA TRP A 160 -4.05 -1.40 9.46
C TRP A 160 -2.73 -1.92 8.90
N ALA A 161 -2.75 -2.35 7.63
CA ALA A 161 -1.57 -2.84 6.94
C ALA A 161 -1.01 -1.75 6.04
N GLY A 162 0.30 -1.53 6.07
CA GLY A 162 0.94 -0.61 5.14
C GLY A 162 2.30 -1.07 4.67
N THR A 163 2.68 -0.58 3.51
CA THR A 163 4.04 -0.77 2.97
C THR A 163 4.65 0.54 2.53
N THR A 164 5.97 0.64 2.65
CA THR A 164 6.72 1.74 2.05
C THR A 164 6.88 1.52 0.55
N CYS A 165 6.69 2.56 -0.26
CA CYS A 165 6.94 2.56 -1.70
C CYS A 165 7.74 3.81 -2.08
N GLU A 166 9.06 3.70 -2.19
CA GLU A 166 9.92 4.84 -2.45
C GLU A 166 9.90 5.29 -3.92
N ASP A 167 9.63 4.38 -4.84
CA ASP A 167 9.62 4.58 -6.28
C ASP A 167 8.70 3.56 -6.97
N GLN A 168 8.49 3.69 -8.29
CA GLN A 168 7.63 2.79 -9.06
C GLN A 168 8.03 1.32 -8.92
N ARG A 169 9.34 1.01 -8.93
CA ARG A 169 9.80 -0.38 -8.84
C ARG A 169 9.35 -0.99 -7.51
N ARG A 170 9.49 -0.26 -6.40
CA ARG A 170 9.05 -0.77 -5.08
C ARG A 170 7.54 -0.82 -4.99
N ALA A 171 6.82 0.09 -5.63
CA ALA A 171 5.37 0.03 -5.74
C ALA A 171 4.93 -1.27 -6.44
N ASP A 172 5.50 -1.58 -7.59
CA ASP A 172 5.25 -2.82 -8.35
C ASP A 172 5.59 -4.08 -7.54
N GLU A 173 6.71 -4.07 -6.82
CA GLU A 173 7.16 -5.21 -6.01
C GLU A 173 6.28 -5.43 -4.76
N ARG A 174 5.73 -4.38 -4.14
CA ARG A 174 5.21 -4.42 -2.77
C ARG A 174 3.69 -4.30 -2.66
N ILE A 175 3.06 -3.53 -3.54
CA ILE A 175 1.63 -3.28 -3.47
C ILE A 175 0.81 -4.56 -3.70
N PRO A 176 1.18 -5.47 -4.62
CA PRO A 176 0.47 -6.75 -4.75
C PRO A 176 0.37 -7.52 -3.43
N TYR A 177 1.49 -7.65 -2.69
CA TYR A 177 1.49 -8.30 -1.38
C TYR A 177 0.67 -7.56 -0.33
N LEU A 178 0.69 -6.22 -0.34
CA LEU A 178 -0.15 -5.44 0.58
C LEU A 178 -1.63 -5.69 0.31
N LEU A 179 -2.02 -5.74 -0.97
CA LEU A 179 -3.40 -5.96 -1.34
C LEU A 179 -3.88 -7.32 -0.86
N GLU A 180 -3.07 -8.38 -0.90
CA GLU A 180 -3.45 -9.70 -0.35
C GLU A 180 -3.84 -9.68 1.14
N VAL A 181 -3.42 -8.66 1.89
CA VAL A 181 -3.76 -8.53 3.30
C VAL A 181 -5.22 -8.10 3.46
N PRO A 182 -6.07 -8.88 4.17
CA PRO A 182 -7.49 -8.56 4.37
C PRO A 182 -7.68 -7.48 5.46
N ALA A 183 -6.80 -6.48 5.49
CA ALA A 183 -6.87 -5.36 6.41
C ALA A 183 -7.96 -4.39 5.99
N ARG A 184 -8.73 -3.92 6.97
CA ARG A 184 -9.77 -2.89 6.79
C ARG A 184 -9.22 -1.58 6.24
N VAL A 185 -7.97 -1.25 6.58
CA VAL A 185 -7.23 -0.14 6.01
C VAL A 185 -5.91 -0.65 5.49
N ARG A 186 -5.64 -0.33 4.22
CA ARG A 186 -4.37 -0.57 3.54
C ARG A 186 -3.79 0.76 3.12
N PHE A 187 -2.55 1.04 3.50
CA PHE A 187 -1.94 2.34 3.24
C PHE A 187 -0.53 2.25 2.65
N LEU A 188 -0.18 3.23 1.84
CA LEU A 188 1.18 3.40 1.35
C LEU A 188 1.87 4.50 2.14
N SER A 189 3.10 4.24 2.53
CA SER A 189 4.03 5.28 2.95
C SER A 189 5.05 5.48 1.84
N CYS A 190 4.80 6.45 0.97
CA CYS A 190 5.77 6.89 -0.02
C CYS A 190 6.77 7.84 0.65
N GLU A 191 7.50 7.31 1.63
CA GLU A 191 8.44 8.03 2.49
C GLU A 191 9.73 7.21 2.73
N PRO A 192 10.88 7.66 2.21
CA PRO A 192 11.01 8.82 1.32
C PRO A 192 10.46 8.53 -0.08
N LEU A 193 9.83 9.52 -0.71
CA LEU A 193 9.48 9.49 -2.13
C LEU A 193 10.73 9.85 -2.96
N LEU A 194 11.35 8.83 -3.56
CA LEU A 194 12.57 8.93 -4.35
C LEU A 194 12.33 8.95 -5.87
N GLY A 195 11.09 8.74 -6.30
CA GLY A 195 10.68 8.84 -7.70
C GLY A 195 9.16 8.88 -7.85
N PRO A 196 8.64 9.04 -9.09
CA PRO A 196 7.20 8.98 -9.33
C PRO A 196 6.65 7.59 -9.04
N VAL A 197 5.39 7.54 -8.60
CA VAL A 197 4.61 6.32 -8.39
C VAL A 197 3.26 6.46 -9.07
N ASP A 198 3.00 5.59 -10.03
CA ASP A 198 1.74 5.34 -10.70
C ASP A 198 1.02 4.19 -9.99
N LEU A 199 -0.13 4.49 -9.38
CA LEU A 199 -1.00 3.60 -8.63
C LEU A 199 -2.00 2.86 -9.51
N LYS A 200 -2.09 3.24 -10.79
CA LYS A 200 -3.03 2.71 -11.78
C LYS A 200 -3.15 1.18 -11.70
N GLY A 201 -4.33 0.71 -11.29
CA GLY A 201 -4.64 -0.72 -11.18
C GLY A 201 -4.63 -1.34 -9.79
N TRP A 202 -4.32 -0.58 -8.73
CA TRP A 202 -4.31 -1.09 -7.35
C TRP A 202 -5.48 -0.55 -6.53
N GLY A 203 -6.69 -0.61 -7.10
CA GLY A 203 -7.90 -0.01 -6.56
C GLY A 203 -7.96 1.51 -6.67
N THR A 204 -6.94 2.12 -7.27
CA THR A 204 -7.10 3.39 -7.99
C THR A 204 -7.46 3.02 -9.41
N HIS A 205 -8.73 3.20 -9.80
CA HIS A 205 -9.18 3.10 -11.18
C HIS A 205 -8.06 3.56 -12.14
N ALA A 206 -7.51 2.61 -12.88
CA ALA A 206 -7.04 2.90 -14.22
C ALA A 206 -8.24 3.49 -14.97
N PRO A 207 -8.07 4.44 -15.91
CA PRO A 207 -9.11 5.33 -16.43
C PRO A 207 -10.21 4.55 -17.17
N SER A 208 -11.02 3.82 -16.42
CA SER A 208 -12.31 3.25 -16.76
C SER A 208 -13.40 4.15 -16.22
N ASP A 209 -13.11 5.06 -15.28
CA ASP A 209 -14.05 6.13 -14.89
C ASP A 209 -14.48 7.01 -16.08
N ASP A 210 -13.78 6.88 -17.22
CA ASP A 210 -14.14 7.51 -18.47
C ASP A 210 -15.20 6.77 -19.30
N HIS A 211 -15.95 5.75 -18.84
CA HIS A 211 -17.07 5.26 -19.68
C HIS A 211 -18.03 6.38 -20.11
N ALA A 212 -18.20 7.40 -19.26
CA ALA A 212 -19.03 8.56 -19.53
C ALA A 212 -18.36 9.53 -20.51
N ASN A 213 -17.05 9.73 -20.43
CA ASN A 213 -16.31 10.69 -21.28
C ASN A 213 -15.60 10.04 -22.47
N ALA A 214 -15.58 8.71 -22.53
CA ALA A 214 -14.97 7.97 -23.61
C ALA A 214 -15.71 8.33 -24.90
N PRO A 215 -14.98 8.51 -26.00
CA PRO A 215 -15.59 8.78 -27.28
C PRO A 215 -16.49 7.61 -27.70
N GLU A 216 -17.48 7.93 -28.51
CA GLU A 216 -18.34 6.91 -29.12
C GLU A 216 -17.61 6.13 -30.21
N SER A 217 -16.57 6.74 -30.81
CA SER A 217 -15.80 6.16 -31.90
C SER A 217 -14.36 5.84 -31.50
N TRP A 218 -13.84 4.73 -32.03
CA TRP A 218 -12.45 4.31 -31.91
C TRP A 218 -11.48 5.30 -32.57
N LYS A 219 -11.89 6.03 -33.61
CA LYS A 219 -11.06 7.04 -34.26
C LYS A 219 -10.65 8.17 -33.32
N ASP A 220 -11.52 8.47 -32.36
CA ASP A 220 -11.35 9.53 -31.37
C ASP A 220 -10.78 8.97 -30.05
N TYR A 221 -10.69 7.63 -29.93
CA TYR A 221 -10.15 6.96 -28.77
C TYR A 221 -8.63 6.96 -28.78
N VAL A 222 -8.03 7.61 -27.77
CA VAL A 222 -6.58 7.67 -27.64
C VAL A 222 -6.10 6.44 -26.87
N TRP A 223 -5.57 5.46 -27.61
CA TRP A 223 -4.92 4.30 -27.02
C TRP A 223 -3.67 4.69 -26.24
N PRO A 224 -3.45 4.14 -25.03
CA PRO A 224 -2.18 4.30 -24.34
C PRO A 224 -1.02 3.74 -25.18
N GLU A 225 0.12 4.42 -25.16
CA GLU A 225 1.31 4.06 -25.95
C GLU A 225 1.77 2.62 -25.71
N TRP A 226 1.62 2.11 -24.48
CA TRP A 226 2.02 0.76 -24.10
C TRP A 226 1.17 -0.35 -24.73
N VAL A 227 -0.01 -0.05 -25.30
CA VAL A 227 -0.87 -1.06 -25.92
C VAL A 227 -0.35 -1.39 -27.32
N PRO A 228 0.01 -2.65 -27.63
CA PRO A 228 0.52 -2.99 -28.96
C PRO A 228 -0.54 -2.81 -30.05
N ALA A 229 -0.14 -2.31 -31.22
CA ALA A 229 -1.05 -2.00 -32.32
C ALA A 229 -1.95 -3.17 -32.73
N GLU A 230 -1.42 -4.39 -32.72
CA GLU A 230 -2.18 -5.60 -33.03
C GLU A 230 -3.31 -5.85 -32.02
N GLN A 231 -3.08 -5.57 -30.74
CA GLN A 231 -4.12 -5.71 -29.71
C GLN A 231 -5.19 -4.63 -29.84
N ARG A 232 -4.81 -3.40 -30.22
CA ARG A 232 -5.76 -2.31 -30.52
C ARG A 232 -6.71 -2.75 -31.61
N LYS A 233 -6.16 -3.23 -32.74
CA LYS A 233 -6.93 -3.72 -33.88
C LYS A 233 -7.90 -4.84 -33.51
N GLN A 234 -7.43 -5.86 -32.78
CA GLN A 234 -8.30 -6.97 -32.36
C GLN A 234 -9.45 -6.50 -31.45
N ILE A 235 -9.19 -5.55 -30.55
CA ILE A 235 -10.22 -4.99 -29.67
C ILE A 235 -11.21 -4.14 -30.47
N GLU A 236 -10.73 -3.26 -31.34
CA GLU A 236 -11.57 -2.43 -32.23
C GLU A 236 -12.46 -3.28 -33.14
N GLU A 237 -11.93 -4.36 -33.70
CA GLU A 237 -12.67 -5.31 -34.54
C GLU A 237 -13.76 -6.04 -33.75
N PHE A 238 -13.43 -6.55 -32.56
CA PHE A 238 -14.41 -7.23 -31.71
C PHE A 238 -15.50 -6.26 -31.23
N TRP A 239 -15.12 -5.05 -30.82
CA TRP A 239 -16.02 -3.99 -30.34
C TRP A 239 -16.38 -3.00 -31.44
N SER A 240 -16.58 -3.51 -32.65
CA SER A 240 -16.78 -2.68 -33.83
C SER A 240 -18.06 -1.84 -33.77
N GLU A 241 -17.92 -0.59 -34.22
CA GLU A 241 -18.98 0.39 -34.41
C GLU A 241 -20.08 -0.09 -35.37
N SER A 242 -19.74 -0.96 -36.32
CA SER A 242 -20.73 -1.56 -37.23
C SER A 242 -21.78 -2.41 -36.49
N TRP A 243 -21.48 -2.83 -35.26
CA TRP A 243 -22.37 -3.58 -34.38
C TRP A 243 -22.99 -2.72 -33.29
N GLY A 244 -22.92 -1.38 -33.40
CA GLY A 244 -23.37 -0.45 -32.36
C GLY A 244 -22.54 -0.53 -31.08
N ARG A 245 -21.31 -1.05 -31.16
CA ARG A 245 -20.34 -1.10 -30.06
C ARG A 245 -19.24 -0.06 -30.29
N GLY A 246 -18.35 0.09 -29.32
CA GLY A 246 -17.29 1.08 -29.41
C GLY A 246 -16.50 1.15 -28.11
N PRO A 247 -15.64 2.17 -27.94
CA PRO A 247 -14.84 2.34 -26.73
C PRO A 247 -15.70 2.35 -25.46
N ARG A 248 -16.84 3.05 -25.47
CA ARG A 248 -17.78 3.06 -24.33
C ARG A 248 -18.30 1.67 -23.99
N SER A 249 -18.68 0.86 -24.98
CA SER A 249 -19.20 -0.49 -24.75
C SER A 249 -18.13 -1.45 -24.26
N TRP A 250 -16.92 -1.37 -24.85
CA TRP A 250 -15.76 -2.15 -24.40
C TRP A 250 -15.41 -1.86 -22.94
N LEU A 251 -15.35 -0.57 -22.63
CA LEU A 251 -15.10 -0.13 -21.28
C LEU A 251 -16.30 -0.56 -20.39
N ARG A 252 -17.57 -0.44 -20.78
CA ARG A 252 -18.69 -0.91 -19.94
C ARG A 252 -18.63 -2.42 -19.64
N ASP A 253 -18.24 -3.22 -20.62
CA ASP A 253 -18.02 -4.66 -20.44
C ASP A 253 -16.91 -4.94 -19.43
N HIS A 254 -15.86 -4.13 -19.44
CA HIS A 254 -14.84 -4.16 -18.41
C HIS A 254 -15.43 -4.16 -16.99
N ILE A 255 -16.34 -3.21 -16.72
CA ILE A 255 -17.06 -3.13 -15.43
C ILE A 255 -17.99 -4.32 -15.26
N ALA A 256 -18.78 -4.65 -16.28
CA ALA A 256 -19.79 -5.70 -16.18
C ALA A 256 -19.20 -7.08 -15.86
N GLN A 257 -17.97 -7.32 -16.34
CA GLN A 257 -17.22 -8.56 -16.14
C GLN A 257 -16.32 -8.52 -14.91
N ASP A 258 -16.28 -7.36 -14.25
CA ASP A 258 -15.51 -7.08 -13.05
C ASP A 258 -13.99 -7.29 -13.23
N VAL A 259 -13.47 -7.18 -14.46
CA VAL A 259 -12.06 -7.49 -14.74
C VAL A 259 -11.12 -6.36 -14.24
N PRO A 260 -9.80 -6.60 -14.09
CA PRO A 260 -8.86 -5.55 -13.69
C PRO A 260 -8.82 -4.39 -14.67
N ALA A 261 -8.74 -3.16 -14.17
CA ALA A 261 -8.68 -1.92 -14.95
C ALA A 261 -7.62 -1.93 -16.08
N THR A 262 -7.93 -1.41 -17.28
CA THR A 262 -6.97 -1.42 -18.40
C THR A 262 -5.73 -0.59 -18.04
N GLY A 263 -4.57 -1.24 -18.07
CA GLY A 263 -3.28 -0.71 -17.66
C GLY A 263 -2.88 -1.07 -16.23
N ALA A 264 -3.72 -1.79 -15.49
CA ALA A 264 -3.42 -2.27 -14.15
C ALA A 264 -2.20 -3.19 -14.16
N ARG A 265 -1.19 -2.90 -13.33
CA ARG A 265 -0.03 -3.80 -13.20
C ARG A 265 -0.39 -4.98 -12.33
N ILE A 266 -0.36 -6.17 -12.93
CA ILE A 266 -0.67 -7.44 -12.26
C ILE A 266 0.43 -8.46 -12.51
N THR A 267 0.65 -9.33 -11.53
CA THR A 267 1.55 -10.47 -11.62
C THR A 267 0.72 -11.75 -11.64
N CYS A 268 0.91 -12.57 -12.67
CA CYS A 268 0.11 -13.77 -12.91
C CYS A 268 1.02 -14.99 -13.04
N ALA A 269 0.57 -16.16 -12.60
CA ALA A 269 1.22 -17.40 -13.00
C ALA A 269 0.92 -17.70 -14.46
N VAL A 270 1.86 -18.34 -15.15
CA VAL A 270 1.63 -18.89 -16.49
C VAL A 270 1.32 -20.37 -16.34
N ASP A 271 0.18 -20.81 -16.86
CA ASP A 271 -0.15 -22.22 -16.88
C ASP A 271 0.57 -22.98 -18.00
N LYS A 272 0.32 -24.29 -18.07
CA LYS A 272 0.94 -25.16 -19.09
C LYS A 272 0.50 -24.83 -20.52
N LEU A 273 -0.59 -24.09 -20.69
CA LEU A 273 -1.12 -23.66 -21.99
C LEU A 273 -0.61 -22.27 -22.38
N GLY A 274 0.26 -21.67 -21.58
CA GLY A 274 0.80 -20.33 -21.83
C GLY A 274 -0.17 -19.21 -21.49
N TRP A 275 -1.30 -19.51 -20.84
CA TRP A 275 -2.21 -18.49 -20.34
C TRP A 275 -1.66 -17.93 -19.04
N ALA A 276 -1.65 -16.61 -18.92
CA ALA A 276 -1.58 -15.93 -17.64
C ALA A 276 -2.84 -16.29 -16.87
N THR A 277 -2.73 -17.39 -16.12
CA THR A 277 -3.74 -17.83 -15.18
C THR A 277 -3.40 -17.21 -13.85
N VAL A 278 -4.24 -16.27 -13.53
CA VAL A 278 -4.25 -15.53 -12.31
C VAL A 278 -4.49 -16.47 -11.08
N ASN A 279 -4.98 -17.71 -11.29
CA ASN A 279 -5.44 -18.68 -10.27
C ASN A 279 -4.36 -19.55 -9.60
N LYS A 280 -3.05 -19.31 -9.80
CA LYS A 280 -1.99 -20.09 -9.17
C LYS A 280 -1.01 -19.16 -8.45
N THR A 281 -0.82 -19.37 -7.16
CA THR A 281 0.28 -18.78 -6.39
C THR A 281 1.59 -19.24 -7.01
N ALA A 282 2.20 -18.42 -7.86
CA ALA A 282 3.52 -18.70 -8.41
C ALA A 282 4.52 -17.72 -7.82
N HIS A 283 5.53 -18.26 -7.16
CA HIS A 283 6.75 -17.54 -6.77
C HIS A 283 7.57 -17.09 -8.01
N SER A 284 7.18 -17.53 -9.22
CA SER A 284 7.72 -17.13 -10.53
C SER A 284 6.55 -16.76 -11.47
N GLY A 285 6.03 -15.54 -11.34
CA GLY A 285 4.96 -15.01 -12.17
C GLY A 285 5.46 -14.13 -13.32
N VAL A 286 4.60 -13.92 -14.32
CA VAL A 286 4.75 -12.85 -15.30
C VAL A 286 4.08 -11.59 -14.76
N THR A 287 4.84 -10.49 -14.72
CA THR A 287 4.33 -9.16 -14.39
C THR A 287 4.14 -8.33 -15.65
N GLY A 288 3.02 -7.62 -15.74
CA GLY A 288 2.75 -6.67 -16.82
C GLY A 288 1.45 -5.90 -16.62
N ARG A 289 1.09 -5.08 -17.60
CA ARG A 289 -0.15 -4.30 -17.60
C ARG A 289 -1.29 -5.12 -18.19
N TYR A 290 -2.42 -5.20 -17.48
CA TYR A 290 -3.63 -5.85 -17.96
C TYR A 290 -4.28 -5.03 -19.07
N LEU A 291 -4.71 -5.68 -20.13
CA LEU A 291 -5.49 -5.09 -21.22
C LEU A 291 -6.76 -5.92 -21.38
N HIS A 292 -7.92 -5.30 -21.13
CA HIS A 292 -9.20 -5.97 -21.34
C HIS A 292 -9.41 -6.24 -22.82
N SER A 293 -9.87 -7.44 -23.17
CA SER A 293 -10.22 -7.78 -24.54
C SER A 293 -11.74 -7.85 -24.68
N TRP A 294 -12.41 -8.83 -24.07
CA TRP A 294 -13.87 -8.98 -24.07
C TRP A 294 -14.31 -10.04 -23.06
N ASN A 295 -15.53 -9.93 -22.52
CA ASN A 295 -16.07 -10.87 -21.55
C ASN A 295 -15.08 -11.08 -20.39
N ASN A 296 -14.67 -12.32 -20.15
CA ASN A 296 -13.66 -12.68 -19.17
C ASN A 296 -12.26 -12.87 -19.78
N ILE A 297 -11.94 -12.27 -20.92
CA ILE A 297 -10.68 -12.45 -21.63
C ILE A 297 -9.93 -11.12 -21.69
N GLY A 298 -8.64 -11.18 -21.39
CA GLY A 298 -7.72 -10.06 -21.50
C GLY A 298 -6.32 -10.49 -21.95
N ARG A 299 -5.37 -9.58 -21.76
CA ARG A 299 -3.94 -9.77 -22.01
C ARG A 299 -3.10 -9.19 -20.88
N ILE A 300 -1.93 -9.77 -20.65
CA ILE A 300 -0.83 -9.15 -19.90
C ILE A 300 0.19 -8.65 -20.90
N VAL A 301 0.38 -7.33 -20.95
CA VAL A 301 1.44 -6.71 -21.75
C VAL A 301 2.63 -6.43 -20.84
N LYS A 302 3.73 -7.14 -21.05
CA LYS A 302 4.98 -6.95 -20.32
C LYS A 302 5.66 -5.64 -20.73
N ASP A 303 6.61 -5.19 -19.93
CA ASP A 303 7.39 -3.97 -20.19
C ASP A 303 8.25 -4.07 -21.47
N ASP A 304 8.58 -5.29 -21.91
CA ASP A 304 9.27 -5.56 -23.19
C ASP A 304 8.32 -5.63 -24.40
N GLY A 305 7.02 -5.36 -24.20
CA GLY A 305 5.99 -5.43 -25.23
C GLY A 305 5.43 -6.84 -25.48
N THR A 306 5.97 -7.89 -24.84
CA THR A 306 5.44 -9.24 -24.96
C THR A 306 4.01 -9.30 -24.43
N VAL A 307 3.12 -9.90 -25.22
CA VAL A 307 1.70 -10.06 -24.88
C VAL A 307 1.42 -11.50 -24.51
N ILE A 308 0.82 -11.71 -23.34
CA ILE A 308 0.40 -13.03 -22.87
C ILE A 308 -1.12 -13.06 -22.70
N PRO A 309 -1.82 -14.09 -23.23
CA PRO A 309 -3.26 -14.22 -23.04
C PRO A 309 -3.61 -14.38 -21.56
N ALA A 310 -4.68 -13.72 -21.12
CA ALA A 310 -5.17 -13.78 -19.74
C ALA A 310 -6.68 -14.07 -19.70
N SER A 311 -7.11 -14.80 -18.67
CA SER A 311 -8.53 -15.02 -18.35
C SER A 311 -8.86 -14.30 -17.04
N GLY A 312 -9.93 -13.50 -16.99
CA GLY A 312 -10.17 -12.52 -15.93
C GLY A 312 -11.62 -12.19 -15.53
N GLY A 313 -12.62 -13.05 -15.75
CA GLY A 313 -14.04 -12.72 -15.46
C GLY A 313 -14.95 -13.95 -15.30
N ILE A 314 -16.17 -13.72 -14.79
CA ILE A 314 -17.02 -14.65 -14.03
C ILE A 314 -17.17 -16.04 -14.67
N GLY A 315 -16.37 -16.95 -14.15
CA GLY A 315 -16.33 -18.37 -14.48
C GLY A 315 -15.39 -19.07 -13.51
N SER A 316 -15.73 -19.02 -12.22
CA SER A 316 -15.04 -19.63 -11.08
C SER A 316 -13.59 -19.19 -10.80
N GLY A 317 -13.44 -18.33 -9.78
CA GLY A 317 -12.29 -18.41 -8.88
C GLY A 317 -11.38 -17.20 -8.78
N TRP A 318 -11.67 -16.09 -9.48
CA TRP A 318 -10.89 -14.86 -9.35
C TRP A 318 -11.58 -13.79 -8.51
N LEU A 319 -12.46 -12.97 -9.07
CA LEU A 319 -12.97 -11.77 -8.40
C LEU A 319 -14.01 -11.98 -7.30
N SER A 320 -14.63 -13.16 -7.19
CA SER A 320 -15.54 -13.48 -6.07
C SER A 320 -14.84 -13.53 -4.69
N ARG A 321 -13.50 -13.52 -4.67
CA ARG A 321 -12.69 -13.37 -3.45
C ARG A 321 -12.36 -11.90 -3.13
N TRP A 322 -12.55 -11.00 -4.09
CA TRP A 322 -12.13 -9.61 -4.09
C TRP A 322 -13.34 -8.67 -4.10
N LEU A 323 -14.56 -9.20 -4.07
CA LEU A 323 -15.79 -8.45 -3.81
C LEU A 323 -16.30 -8.82 -2.41
N THR A 324 -16.73 -7.84 -1.62
CA THR A 324 -17.61 -8.14 -0.49
C THR A 324 -18.95 -8.64 -1.04
N PRO A 325 -19.79 -9.32 -0.23
CA PRO A 325 -21.17 -9.64 -0.64
C PRO A 325 -22.01 -8.42 -1.08
N ALA A 326 -21.54 -7.20 -0.79
CA ALA A 326 -22.15 -5.94 -1.20
C ALA A 326 -21.63 -5.40 -2.56
N GLY A 327 -20.68 -6.06 -3.23
CA GLY A 327 -20.19 -5.64 -4.54
C GLY A 327 -19.01 -4.64 -4.53
N ASP A 328 -18.32 -4.48 -3.40
CA ASP A 328 -17.15 -3.58 -3.29
C ASP A 328 -15.82 -4.33 -3.40
N TYR A 329 -14.83 -3.73 -4.09
CA TYR A 329 -13.47 -4.27 -4.17
C TYR A 329 -12.78 -4.36 -2.79
N GLN A 330 -12.58 -5.59 -2.29
CA GLN A 330 -11.83 -5.93 -1.09
C GLN A 330 -10.35 -5.55 -1.16
N HIS A 331 -9.84 -5.01 -2.27
CA HIS A 331 -8.41 -4.79 -2.53
C HIS A 331 -8.10 -3.40 -3.09
N LYS A 332 -8.71 -2.38 -2.48
CA LYS A 332 -8.32 -0.99 -2.67
C LYS A 332 -7.28 -0.53 -1.65
N LEU A 333 -6.44 0.41 -2.08
CA LEU A 333 -5.73 1.30 -1.20
C LEU A 333 -6.73 2.25 -0.54
N HIS A 334 -6.49 2.59 0.71
CA HIS A 334 -7.36 3.49 1.48
C HIS A 334 -6.67 4.82 1.76
N TRP A 335 -5.34 4.80 1.78
CA TRP A 335 -4.57 5.96 2.20
C TRP A 335 -3.17 5.95 1.60
N VAL A 336 -2.72 7.11 1.11
CA VAL A 336 -1.36 7.32 0.61
C VAL A 336 -0.76 8.49 1.35
N ILE A 337 0.38 8.23 1.99
CA ILE A 337 1.17 9.23 2.70
C ILE A 337 2.42 9.48 1.86
N ALA A 338 2.67 10.73 1.49
CA ALA A 338 3.85 11.13 0.73
C ALA A 338 4.76 12.03 1.58
N GLY A 339 6.07 11.87 1.42
CA GLY A 339 7.02 12.75 2.09
C GLY A 339 8.47 12.51 1.68
N GLY A 340 9.27 13.57 1.80
CA GLY A 340 10.70 13.54 1.52
C GLY A 340 11.54 13.05 2.69
N GLU A 341 12.83 12.88 2.42
CA GLU A 341 13.85 12.63 3.45
C GLU A 341 14.02 13.82 4.40
N SER A 342 14.59 13.54 5.57
CA SER A 342 14.99 14.53 6.56
C SER A 342 16.45 14.34 6.95
N GLY A 343 17.06 15.39 7.52
CA GLY A 343 18.43 15.34 8.02
C GLY A 343 19.51 15.66 6.98
N HIS A 344 20.76 15.46 7.38
CA HIS A 344 21.92 15.73 6.54
C HIS A 344 22.00 14.72 5.38
N GLY A 345 22.27 15.20 4.16
CA GLY A 345 22.33 14.34 2.97
C GLY A 345 20.98 13.92 2.40
N ALA A 346 19.87 14.47 2.92
CA ALA A 346 18.53 14.19 2.44
C ALA A 346 18.39 14.51 0.94
N ARG A 347 17.92 13.51 0.18
CA ARG A 347 17.72 13.59 -1.27
C ARG A 347 16.53 14.49 -1.60
N PRO A 348 16.61 15.30 -2.67
CA PRO A 348 15.51 16.16 -3.09
C PRO A 348 14.34 15.31 -3.60
N MET A 349 13.14 15.68 -3.17
CA MET A 349 11.88 15.14 -3.69
C MET A 349 11.25 16.18 -4.62
N GLN A 350 10.78 15.76 -5.79
CA GLN A 350 10.14 16.66 -6.74
C GLN A 350 8.65 16.82 -6.46
N ASP A 351 8.16 18.07 -6.47
CA ASP A 351 6.75 18.39 -6.29
C ASP A 351 5.86 17.68 -7.33
N GLY A 352 6.37 17.43 -8.55
CA GLY A 352 5.66 16.71 -9.61
C GLY A 352 5.27 15.28 -9.21
N TRP A 353 6.11 14.57 -8.44
CA TRP A 353 5.82 13.21 -7.99
C TRP A 353 4.70 13.19 -6.96
N VAL A 354 4.73 14.13 -6.01
CA VAL A 354 3.70 14.29 -4.98
C VAL A 354 2.37 14.72 -5.61
N ARG A 355 2.41 15.67 -6.55
CA ARG A 355 1.24 16.13 -7.32
C ARG A 355 0.60 14.96 -8.08
N GLY A 356 1.41 14.12 -8.71
CA GLY A 356 0.96 12.89 -9.36
C GLY A 356 0.25 11.93 -8.41
N LEU A 357 0.79 11.67 -7.21
CA LEU A 357 0.13 10.82 -6.21
C LEU A 357 -1.19 11.42 -5.72
N ARG A 358 -1.20 12.72 -5.41
CA ARG A 358 -2.41 13.44 -5.00
C ARG A 358 -3.52 13.31 -6.03
N ASP A 359 -3.22 13.58 -7.29
CA ASP A 359 -4.23 13.61 -8.35
C ASP A 359 -4.79 12.20 -8.62
N GLN A 360 -3.96 11.17 -8.52
CA GLN A 360 -4.39 9.77 -8.59
C GLN A 360 -5.31 9.41 -7.42
N CYS A 361 -4.96 9.82 -6.19
CA CYS A 361 -5.79 9.58 -5.01
C CYS A 361 -7.14 10.31 -5.11
N ALA A 362 -7.13 11.57 -5.55
CA ALA A 362 -8.34 12.37 -5.73
C ALA A 362 -9.31 11.76 -6.75
N ARG A 363 -8.79 11.23 -7.87
CA ARG A 363 -9.62 10.55 -8.88
C ARG A 363 -10.30 9.29 -8.35
N THR A 364 -9.77 8.69 -7.29
CA THR A 364 -10.10 7.30 -6.92
C THR A 364 -10.63 7.16 -5.50
N GLY A 365 -10.88 8.29 -4.84
CA GLY A 365 -11.40 8.32 -3.47
C GLY A 365 -10.43 7.78 -2.41
N VAL A 366 -9.14 7.65 -2.75
CA VAL A 366 -8.11 7.28 -1.78
C VAL A 366 -7.71 8.53 -0.98
N SER A 367 -7.64 8.43 0.35
CA SER A 367 -7.19 9.56 1.16
C SER A 367 -5.72 9.87 0.89
N PHE A 368 -5.37 11.15 0.81
CA PHE A 368 -4.01 11.60 0.55
C PHE A 368 -3.48 12.50 1.66
N PHE A 369 -2.28 12.19 2.16
CA PHE A 369 -1.61 12.94 3.21
C PHE A 369 -0.19 13.33 2.73
N PHE A 370 0.08 14.62 2.61
CA PHE A 370 1.40 15.14 2.28
C PHE A 370 2.12 15.58 3.54
N LYS A 371 2.97 14.71 4.07
CA LYS A 371 3.57 14.87 5.39
C LYS A 371 4.66 15.94 5.42
N GLN A 372 5.68 15.81 4.58
CA GLN A 372 6.83 16.71 4.68
C GLN A 372 7.65 16.78 3.38
N LYS A 373 8.38 17.89 3.21
CA LYS A 373 9.42 18.03 2.18
C LYS A 373 10.55 18.92 2.68
N LEU A 374 11.64 18.98 1.91
CA LEU A 374 12.65 20.02 2.09
C LEU A 374 12.26 21.28 1.32
N GLU A 375 12.35 22.43 1.98
CA GLU A 375 12.37 23.75 1.35
C GLU A 375 13.75 24.37 1.63
N GLY A 376 14.60 24.37 0.59
CA GLY A 376 16.04 24.58 0.76
C GLY A 376 16.64 23.48 1.63
N ARG A 377 17.10 23.83 2.85
CA ARG A 377 17.66 22.89 3.84
C ARG A 377 16.74 22.59 5.02
N LYS A 378 15.55 23.20 5.06
CA LYS A 378 14.61 23.06 6.17
C LYS A 378 13.58 21.99 5.84
N VAL A 379 13.32 21.09 6.79
CA VAL A 379 12.18 20.18 6.73
C VAL A 379 10.93 20.99 7.06
N VAL A 380 9.97 21.01 6.14
CA VAL A 380 8.66 21.62 6.31
C VAL A 380 7.65 20.51 6.45
N SER A 381 6.94 20.49 7.58
CA SER A 381 5.80 19.61 7.82
C SER A 381 4.52 20.22 7.24
N LEU A 382 3.63 19.35 6.74
CA LEU A 382 2.39 19.70 6.04
C LEU A 382 2.59 20.86 5.06
N PRO A 383 3.53 20.74 4.10
CA PRO A 383 3.82 21.81 3.16
C PRO A 383 2.60 22.10 2.27
N ILE A 384 2.51 23.36 1.83
CA ILE A 384 1.50 23.80 0.87
C ILE A 384 1.85 23.24 -0.52
N LEU A 385 0.91 22.55 -1.16
CA LEU A 385 1.01 22.07 -2.54
C LEU A 385 -0.23 22.55 -3.29
N ASP A 386 -0.04 23.42 -4.29
CA ASP A 386 -1.12 24.09 -5.03
C ASP A 386 -2.09 24.86 -4.12
N GLY A 387 -1.54 25.73 -3.27
CA GLY A 387 -2.33 26.68 -2.47
C GLY A 387 -3.03 26.08 -1.24
N ARG A 388 -2.89 24.78 -0.98
CA ARG A 388 -3.43 24.14 0.24
C ARG A 388 -2.55 23.05 0.82
N GLN A 389 -2.77 22.73 2.09
CA GLN A 389 -2.26 21.53 2.72
C GLN A 389 -3.11 20.32 2.33
N HIS A 390 -2.50 19.14 2.31
CA HIS A 390 -3.18 17.87 2.04
C HIS A 390 -2.97 16.95 3.24
N ALA A 391 -3.96 16.84 4.11
CA ALA A 391 -3.87 16.11 5.37
C ALA A 391 -5.10 15.21 5.58
N ALA A 392 -5.52 14.49 4.54
CA ALA A 392 -6.70 13.63 4.62
C ALA A 392 -6.37 12.30 5.31
N PHE A 393 -7.30 11.82 6.11
CA PHE A 393 -7.27 10.50 6.77
C PHE A 393 -8.30 9.57 6.11
N PRO A 394 -8.12 8.24 6.14
CA PRO A 394 -9.13 7.31 5.66
C PRO A 394 -10.37 7.35 6.56
N GLU A 395 -11.56 7.33 5.96
CA GLU A 395 -12.81 7.12 6.71
C GLU A 395 -12.97 5.65 7.05
N VAL A 396 -13.06 5.35 8.35
CA VAL A 396 -13.20 3.97 8.85
C VAL A 396 -14.60 3.85 9.47
N ARG A 397 -15.61 3.52 8.65
CA ARG A 397 -17.03 3.44 9.08
C ARG A 397 -17.27 2.31 10.08
N SER A 398 -17.34 2.64 11.38
CA SER A 398 -17.42 1.73 12.55
C SER A 398 -17.99 0.35 12.24
#